data_AF-A0A7S1E316-F1
#
_entry.id   AF-A0A7S1E316-F1
#
_cell.length_a   1.000
_cell.length_b   1.000
_cell.length_c   1.000
_cell.angle_alpha   90.00
_cell.angle_beta   90.00
_cell.angle_gamma   90.00
#
_symmetry.space_group_name_H-M   'P 1'
#
loop_
_entity.id
_entity.type
_entity.pdbx_description
1 polymer ?
#
loop_
_entity_poly.entity_id
_entity_poly.type
_entity_poly.pdbx_seq_one_letter_code
_entity_poly.pdbx_strand_id
1 'polypeptide(L)'
;SMSMGGPVFALFCNTHVSPEWQEQYLESFVSLSGSFGGSTSPLFSLLTGKWGTIVPLQLQPVIQAMARSMGSPAWMVPAQGVYGPDRPVVKTPGRTYTLSQVGEALHDSGATRASEFWGKFRGVMGPLLTPNVTTHCLYGTSLPTPDAIVLSKPLTPSSAGQTVKVTWGDGDGTVLMPGLVSCGNGDGKRHHPFVNVSHSDILKSLDVWSVVAGIITTKAKTSGRWREPV
;
A
#
# COMPACT_ATOMS: atom_id res chain seq x y z
N SER A 1 -10.18 0.92 9.08
CA SER A 1 -9.10 1.68 8.39
C SER A 1 -9.05 1.29 6.92
N MET A 2 -8.51 2.12 6.04
CA MET A 2 -8.47 1.90 4.58
C MET A 2 -7.08 2.21 4.00
N SER A 3 -6.59 1.41 3.06
CA SER A 3 -5.39 1.71 2.26
C SER A 3 -4.16 1.97 3.15
N MET A 4 -3.46 3.09 2.95
CA MET A 4 -2.35 3.58 3.81
C MET A 4 -2.73 3.66 5.29
N GLY A 5 -4.01 3.88 5.62
CA GLY A 5 -4.45 3.88 7.02
C GLY A 5 -4.19 2.55 7.74
N GLY A 6 -4.09 1.43 6.99
CA GLY A 6 -3.72 0.11 7.52
C GLY A 6 -2.36 0.14 8.22
N PRO A 7 -1.26 0.34 7.45
CA PRO A 7 0.07 0.47 8.01
C PRO A 7 0.23 1.66 8.98
N VAL A 8 -0.50 2.77 8.83
CA VAL A 8 -0.49 3.87 9.82
C VAL A 8 -0.97 3.41 11.19
N PHE A 9 -2.10 2.71 11.23
CA PHE A 9 -2.63 2.20 12.50
C PHE A 9 -1.69 1.18 13.13
N ALA A 10 -1.10 0.31 12.29
CA ALA A 10 -0.13 -0.66 12.77
C ALA A 10 1.14 0.00 13.34
N LEU A 11 1.64 1.05 12.67
CA LEU A 11 2.76 1.84 13.17
C LEU A 11 2.41 2.43 14.54
N PHE A 12 1.24 3.06 14.67
CA PHE A 12 0.77 3.59 15.95
C PHE A 12 0.76 2.54 17.07
N CYS A 13 0.20 1.35 16.79
CA CYS A 13 0.18 0.25 17.74
C CYS A 13 1.60 -0.17 18.15
N ASN A 14 2.53 -0.20 17.21
CA ASN A 14 3.87 -0.75 17.44
C ASN A 14 4.87 0.29 17.99
N THR A 15 4.57 1.59 17.93
CA THR A 15 5.53 2.64 18.35
C THR A 15 5.01 3.62 19.40
N HIS A 16 3.69 3.71 19.63
CA HIS A 16 3.12 4.75 20.48
C HIS A 16 2.31 4.25 21.66
N VAL A 17 1.95 2.96 21.71
CA VAL A 17 1.15 2.36 22.80
C VAL A 17 1.76 1.05 23.27
N SER A 18 1.56 0.74 24.55
CA SER A 18 2.03 -0.53 25.12
C SER A 18 1.12 -1.70 24.74
N PRO A 19 1.59 -2.96 24.79
CA PRO A 19 0.75 -4.13 24.60
C PRO A 19 -0.45 -4.17 25.55
N GLU A 20 -0.27 -3.76 26.81
CA GLU A 20 -1.34 -3.73 27.82
C GLU A 20 -2.42 -2.71 27.45
N TRP A 21 -2.02 -1.55 26.91
CA TRP A 21 -2.96 -0.57 26.39
C TRP A 21 -3.74 -1.13 25.19
N GLN A 22 -3.07 -1.81 24.26
CA GLN A 22 -3.72 -2.44 23.12
C GLN A 22 -4.75 -3.48 23.58
N GLU A 23 -4.40 -4.34 24.53
CA GLU A 23 -5.29 -5.34 25.10
C GLU A 23 -6.50 -4.71 25.80
N GLN A 24 -6.29 -3.62 26.55
CA GLN A 24 -7.34 -2.93 27.28
C GLN A 24 -8.33 -2.16 26.39
N TYR A 25 -7.83 -1.53 25.31
CA TYR A 25 -8.61 -0.55 24.55
C TYR A 25 -8.94 -0.98 23.12
N LEU A 26 -8.27 -1.99 22.56
CA LEU A 26 -8.49 -2.44 21.18
C LEU A 26 -9.12 -3.83 21.14
N GLU A 27 -10.41 -3.87 20.78
CA GLU A 27 -11.15 -5.12 20.62
C GLU A 27 -10.72 -5.91 19.36
N SER A 28 -10.63 -5.21 18.23
CA SER A 28 -10.14 -5.76 16.96
C SER A 28 -9.87 -4.63 15.98
N PHE A 29 -9.08 -4.93 14.95
CA PHE A 29 -8.74 -4.02 13.89
C PHE A 29 -9.30 -4.51 12.55
N VAL A 30 -10.15 -3.70 11.91
CA VAL A 30 -10.65 -3.97 10.56
C VAL A 30 -9.91 -3.08 9.55
N SER A 31 -9.16 -3.71 8.64
CA SER A 31 -8.43 -3.07 7.57
C SER A 31 -9.04 -3.43 6.22
N LEU A 32 -9.45 -2.39 5.47
CA LEU A 32 -9.98 -2.51 4.11
C LEU A 32 -8.86 -2.12 3.12
N SER A 33 -8.53 -3.03 2.21
CA SER A 33 -7.36 -3.02 1.32
C SER A 33 -6.12 -2.38 1.95
N GLY A 34 -5.75 -2.84 3.15
CA GLY A 34 -4.59 -2.33 3.86
C GLY A 34 -3.31 -2.55 3.05
N SER A 35 -2.60 -1.48 2.77
CA SER A 35 -1.39 -1.50 1.92
C SER A 35 -0.13 -1.85 2.74
N PHE A 36 -0.17 -2.89 3.56
CA PHE A 36 0.86 -3.19 4.58
C PHE A 36 2.27 -3.38 4.00
N GLY A 37 2.38 -4.04 2.85
CA GLY A 37 3.66 -4.17 2.14
C GLY A 37 3.98 -3.01 1.19
N GLY A 38 3.12 -2.00 1.06
CA GLY A 38 3.24 -0.95 0.04
C GLY A 38 2.75 -1.37 -1.34
N SER A 39 2.78 -0.41 -2.27
CA SER A 39 2.34 -0.49 -3.66
C SER A 39 3.38 0.14 -4.59
N THR A 40 3.42 -0.33 -5.83
CA THR A 40 4.27 0.18 -6.91
C THR A 40 3.73 1.50 -7.49
N SER A 41 2.42 1.76 -7.33
CA SER A 41 1.76 2.93 -7.89
C SER A 41 2.37 4.26 -7.41
N PRO A 42 2.66 4.46 -6.10
CA PRO A 42 3.41 5.62 -5.62
C PRO A 42 4.78 5.81 -6.28
N LEU A 43 5.55 4.73 -6.47
CA LEU A 43 6.86 4.81 -7.17
C LEU A 43 6.69 5.33 -8.59
N PHE A 44 5.66 4.86 -9.30
CA PHE A 44 5.40 5.29 -10.67
C PHE A 44 4.98 6.75 -10.72
N SER A 45 4.18 7.23 -9.76
CA SER A 45 3.84 8.65 -9.65
C SER A 45 5.06 9.52 -9.36
N LEU A 46 5.98 9.08 -8.48
CA LEU A 46 7.22 9.80 -8.19
C LEU A 46 8.14 9.91 -9.43
N LEU A 47 8.20 8.85 -10.25
CA LEU A 47 9.07 8.79 -11.43
C LEU A 47 8.46 9.42 -12.68
N THR A 48 7.14 9.38 -12.84
CA THR A 48 6.48 9.71 -14.13
C THR A 48 5.34 10.72 -14.01
N GLY A 49 4.87 11.03 -12.81
CA GLY A 49 3.67 11.87 -12.60
C GLY A 49 2.35 11.15 -12.92
N LYS A 50 2.40 9.90 -13.39
CA LYS A 50 1.22 9.09 -13.64
C LYS A 50 0.59 8.65 -12.32
N TRP A 51 -0.66 9.05 -12.09
CA TRP A 51 -1.46 8.67 -10.92
C TRP A 51 -2.77 8.05 -11.39
N GLY A 52 -2.81 6.72 -11.44
CA GLY A 52 -3.91 5.98 -12.07
C GLY A 52 -4.07 6.31 -13.56
N THR A 53 -5.30 6.18 -14.06
CA THR A 53 -5.67 6.45 -15.47
C THR A 53 -6.43 7.76 -15.67
N ILE A 54 -6.79 8.45 -14.59
CA ILE A 54 -7.77 9.55 -14.60
C ILE A 54 -7.09 10.92 -14.79
N VAL A 55 -5.79 11.00 -14.54
CA VAL A 55 -5.04 12.26 -14.59
C VAL A 55 -4.70 12.65 -16.04
N PRO A 56 -5.18 13.81 -16.54
CA PRO A 56 -4.78 14.34 -17.84
C PRO A 56 -3.25 14.51 -17.94
N LEU A 57 -2.69 14.22 -19.11
CA LEU A 57 -1.25 14.28 -19.36
C LEU A 57 -0.63 15.65 -18.99
N GLN A 58 -1.39 16.73 -19.20
CA GLN A 58 -0.99 18.10 -18.91
C GLN A 58 -0.81 18.37 -17.41
N LEU A 59 -1.47 17.61 -16.53
CA LEU A 59 -1.37 17.75 -15.08
C LEU A 59 -0.28 16.86 -14.47
N GLN A 60 0.31 15.94 -15.23
CA GLN A 60 1.34 15.03 -14.72
C GLN A 60 2.56 15.77 -14.12
N PRO A 61 3.08 16.87 -14.70
CA PRO A 61 4.19 17.61 -14.08
C PRO A 61 3.82 18.17 -12.70
N VAL A 62 2.61 18.72 -12.55
CA VAL A 62 2.12 19.27 -11.28
C VAL A 62 1.94 18.15 -10.25
N ILE A 63 1.36 17.02 -10.68
CA ILE A 63 1.13 15.87 -9.80
C ILE A 63 2.45 15.21 -9.39
N GLN A 64 3.43 15.15 -10.29
CA GLN A 64 4.76 14.68 -9.97
C GLN A 64 5.44 15.59 -8.93
N ALA A 65 5.38 16.91 -9.12
CA ALA A 65 5.92 17.87 -8.17
C ALA A 65 5.24 17.75 -6.80
N MET A 66 3.91 17.63 -6.77
CA MET A 66 3.13 17.39 -5.56
C MET A 66 3.56 16.09 -4.88
N ALA A 67 3.57 14.96 -5.59
CA ALA A 67 3.95 13.65 -5.04
C ALA A 67 5.37 13.65 -4.48
N ARG A 68 6.33 14.30 -5.16
CA ARG A 68 7.72 14.43 -4.71
C ARG A 68 7.89 15.32 -3.47
N SER A 69 6.91 16.16 -3.15
CA SER A 69 6.94 17.03 -1.95
C SER A 69 6.39 16.35 -0.69
N MET A 70 5.64 15.24 -0.85
CA MET A 70 5.01 14.49 0.23
C MET A 70 5.89 13.31 0.67
N GLY A 71 5.91 13.02 1.97
CA GLY A 71 6.60 11.84 2.50
C GLY A 71 5.86 10.52 2.24
N SER A 72 4.52 10.57 2.17
CA SER A 72 3.69 9.37 2.07
C SER A 72 3.90 8.54 0.80
N PRO A 73 4.10 9.10 -0.42
CA PRO A 73 4.35 8.26 -1.58
C PRO A 73 5.64 7.46 -1.46
N ALA A 74 6.70 8.06 -0.90
CA ALA A 74 7.96 7.37 -0.64
C ALA A 74 7.79 6.27 0.42
N TRP A 75 7.05 6.54 1.49
CA TRP A 75 6.73 5.53 2.51
C TRP A 75 5.76 4.43 2.03
N MET A 76 5.13 4.57 0.86
CA MET A 76 4.20 3.57 0.32
C MET A 76 4.78 2.75 -0.83
N VAL A 77 6.05 2.95 -1.21
CA VAL A 77 6.78 2.12 -2.18
C VAL A 77 6.89 0.67 -1.67
N PRO A 78 6.95 -0.38 -2.53
CA PRO A 78 6.94 -1.76 -2.03
C PRO A 78 8.10 -2.06 -1.08
N ALA A 79 7.79 -2.66 0.08
CA ALA A 79 8.75 -3.01 1.10
C ALA A 79 9.65 -4.18 0.66
N GLN A 80 10.97 -4.02 0.80
CA GLN A 80 11.95 -5.04 0.41
C GLN A 80 11.73 -6.37 1.14
N GLY A 81 11.35 -6.33 2.43
CA GLY A 81 11.07 -7.53 3.23
C GLY A 81 9.81 -8.29 2.83
N VAL A 82 8.94 -7.69 2.01
CA VAL A 82 7.72 -8.35 1.48
C VAL A 82 7.95 -8.88 0.07
N TYR A 83 8.57 -8.08 -0.78
CA TYR A 83 8.64 -8.35 -2.23
C TYR A 83 10.00 -8.90 -2.68
N GLY A 84 11.02 -8.88 -1.80
CA GLY A 84 12.40 -9.25 -2.11
C GLY A 84 13.22 -8.06 -2.64
N PRO A 85 14.46 -7.84 -2.15
CA PRO A 85 15.28 -6.68 -2.53
C PRO A 85 15.69 -6.68 -4.02
N ASP A 86 15.86 -7.86 -4.62
CA ASP A 86 16.33 -8.02 -6.00
C ASP A 86 15.21 -7.95 -7.04
N ARG A 87 13.95 -7.80 -6.61
CA ARG A 87 12.81 -7.71 -7.54
C ARG A 87 12.96 -6.49 -8.45
N PRO A 88 13.00 -6.65 -9.78
CA PRO A 88 13.02 -5.53 -10.72
C PRO A 88 11.72 -4.72 -10.65
N VAL A 89 11.83 -3.38 -10.60
CA VAL A 89 10.64 -2.49 -10.54
C VAL A 89 10.65 -1.37 -11.58
N VAL A 90 11.84 -0.98 -12.06
CA VAL A 90 11.97 0.03 -13.12
C VAL A 90 13.02 -0.43 -14.11
N LYS A 91 12.65 -0.49 -15.39
CA LYS A 91 13.59 -0.78 -16.49
C LYS A 91 13.69 0.43 -17.41
N THR A 92 14.91 0.84 -17.74
CA THR A 92 15.23 1.88 -18.72
C THR A 92 16.09 1.29 -19.83
N PRO A 93 16.37 2.04 -20.93
CA PRO A 93 17.47 1.68 -21.81
C PRO A 93 18.77 1.61 -20.99
N GLY A 94 19.47 0.48 -21.07
CA GLY A 94 20.77 0.27 -20.44
C GLY A 94 20.79 0.00 -18.93
N ARG A 95 19.67 0.06 -18.21
CA ARG A 95 19.65 -0.20 -16.75
C ARG A 95 18.33 -0.79 -16.27
N THR A 96 18.43 -1.66 -15.27
CA THR A 96 17.29 -2.18 -14.50
C THR A 96 17.52 -1.86 -13.03
N TYR A 97 16.55 -1.21 -12.40
CA TYR A 97 16.55 -0.90 -10.98
C TYR A 97 15.67 -1.92 -10.24
N THR A 98 16.24 -2.50 -9.20
CA THR A 98 15.55 -3.39 -8.27
C THR A 98 14.95 -2.62 -7.09
N LEU A 99 14.19 -3.28 -6.22
CA LEU A 99 13.66 -2.68 -5.00
C LEU A 99 14.75 -2.16 -4.05
N SER A 100 15.92 -2.78 -4.04
CA SER A 100 17.10 -2.28 -3.31
C SER A 100 17.61 -0.94 -3.84
N GLN A 101 17.37 -0.65 -5.13
CA GLN A 101 17.90 0.50 -5.87
C GLN A 101 16.85 1.60 -6.10
N VAL A 102 15.71 1.58 -5.41
CA VAL A 102 14.67 2.62 -5.56
C VAL A 102 15.21 4.02 -5.23
N GLY A 103 16.05 4.14 -4.19
CA GLY A 103 16.66 5.43 -3.84
C GLY A 103 17.51 6.00 -4.98
N GLU A 104 18.26 5.15 -5.67
CA GLU A 104 19.05 5.53 -6.85
C GLU A 104 18.14 5.93 -8.02
N ALA A 105 17.10 5.15 -8.32
CA ALA A 105 16.14 5.49 -9.37
C ALA A 105 15.48 6.87 -9.13
N LEU A 106 15.07 7.15 -7.89
CA LEU A 106 14.49 8.43 -7.52
C LEU A 106 15.51 9.56 -7.68
N HIS A 107 16.74 9.36 -7.21
CA HIS A 107 17.82 10.33 -7.34
C HIS A 107 18.13 10.65 -8.81
N ASP A 108 18.33 9.60 -9.63
CA ASP A 108 18.65 9.73 -11.07
C ASP A 108 17.54 10.44 -11.84
N SER A 109 16.28 10.30 -11.42
CA SER A 109 15.12 11.02 -11.99
C SER A 109 14.98 12.49 -11.56
N GLY A 110 15.92 13.00 -10.75
CA GLY A 110 15.85 14.32 -10.12
C GLY A 110 14.86 14.41 -8.95
N ALA A 111 14.31 13.30 -8.47
CA ALA A 111 13.42 13.23 -7.31
C ALA A 111 14.22 13.14 -5.99
N THR A 112 15.24 13.97 -5.82
CA THR A 112 16.20 13.90 -4.69
C THR A 112 15.50 13.91 -3.33
N ARG A 113 14.54 14.83 -3.12
CA ARG A 113 13.74 14.88 -1.89
C ARG A 113 12.95 13.59 -1.62
N ALA A 114 12.38 12.98 -2.66
CA ALA A 114 11.67 11.71 -2.52
C ALA A 114 12.64 10.56 -2.21
N SER A 115 13.87 10.60 -2.74
CA SER A 115 14.93 9.66 -2.39
C SER A 115 15.34 9.77 -0.92
N GLU A 116 15.44 11.00 -0.38
CA GLU A 116 15.68 11.23 1.06
C GLU A 116 14.54 10.68 1.93
N PHE A 117 13.28 10.92 1.55
CA PHE A 117 12.13 10.34 2.25
C PHE A 117 12.17 8.81 2.22
N TRP A 118 12.45 8.21 1.06
CA TRP A 118 12.62 6.76 0.95
C TRP A 118 13.71 6.24 1.88
N GLY A 119 14.87 6.89 1.91
CA GLY A 119 15.97 6.55 2.82
C GLY A 119 15.56 6.53 4.29
N LYS A 120 14.73 7.50 4.72
CA LYS A 120 14.22 7.58 6.10
C LYS A 120 13.16 6.54 6.43
N PHE A 121 12.27 6.23 5.49
CA PHE A 121 11.08 5.44 5.77
C PHE A 121 11.19 3.96 5.44
N ARG A 122 12.13 3.55 4.57
CA ARG A 122 12.25 2.15 4.11
C ARG A 122 12.44 1.12 5.22
N GLY A 123 12.96 1.52 6.38
CA GLY A 123 13.12 0.65 7.56
C GLY A 123 11.86 0.47 8.40
N VAL A 124 10.81 1.27 8.13
CA VAL A 124 9.55 1.33 8.90
C VAL A 124 8.38 0.83 8.04
N MET A 125 8.64 -0.17 7.19
CA MET A 125 7.69 -0.72 6.22
C MET A 125 7.63 -2.25 6.28
N GLY A 126 6.53 -2.85 5.81
CA GLY A 126 6.41 -4.29 5.63
C GLY A 126 5.95 -5.04 6.90
N PRO A 127 6.40 -6.29 7.15
CA PRO A 127 5.84 -7.18 8.18
C PRO A 127 5.92 -6.63 9.62
N LEU A 128 6.82 -5.66 9.85
CA LEU A 128 6.92 -4.86 11.08
C LEU A 128 5.66 -4.01 11.37
N LEU A 129 4.71 -3.96 10.44
CA LEU A 129 3.44 -3.26 10.55
C LEU A 129 2.25 -4.22 10.71
N THR A 130 2.43 -5.31 11.45
CA THR A 130 1.31 -6.10 11.97
C THR A 130 1.05 -5.67 13.41
N PRO A 131 -0.12 -5.10 13.76
CA PRO A 131 -0.40 -4.67 15.13
C PRO A 131 -0.66 -5.89 16.03
N ASN A 132 -0.37 -5.81 17.32
CA ASN A 132 -0.62 -6.90 18.27
C ASN A 132 -2.07 -6.94 18.78
N VAL A 133 -3.01 -6.94 17.83
CA VAL A 133 -4.46 -7.03 18.07
C VAL A 133 -5.09 -7.98 17.05
N THR A 134 -6.22 -8.60 17.38
CA THR A 134 -7.01 -9.36 16.38
C THR A 134 -7.27 -8.48 15.17
N THR A 135 -6.80 -8.88 13.99
CA THR A 135 -6.82 -8.08 12.77
C THR A 135 -7.61 -8.81 11.69
N HIS A 136 -8.60 -8.14 11.12
CA HIS A 136 -9.38 -8.57 9.97
C HIS A 136 -8.92 -7.80 8.74
N CYS A 137 -8.32 -8.50 7.79
CA CYS A 137 -7.80 -7.96 6.54
C CYS A 137 -8.77 -8.29 5.42
N LEU A 138 -9.51 -7.29 4.98
CA LEU A 138 -10.43 -7.39 3.86
C LEU A 138 -9.75 -6.75 2.66
N TYR A 139 -9.62 -7.46 1.54
CA TYR A 139 -8.93 -6.95 0.36
C TYR A 139 -9.44 -7.57 -0.94
N GLY A 140 -9.32 -6.80 -2.02
CA GLY A 140 -9.61 -7.25 -3.37
C GLY A 140 -8.55 -8.19 -3.94
N THR A 141 -8.93 -9.04 -4.89
CA THR A 141 -8.04 -9.97 -5.60
C THR A 141 -8.46 -10.09 -7.07
N SER A 142 -7.62 -10.74 -7.89
CA SER A 142 -7.91 -11.08 -9.28
C SER A 142 -8.04 -9.88 -10.22
N LEU A 143 -7.50 -8.71 -9.85
CA LEU A 143 -7.45 -7.53 -10.71
C LEU A 143 -6.02 -7.25 -11.20
N PRO A 144 -5.85 -6.93 -12.50
CA PRO A 144 -4.58 -6.48 -13.03
C PRO A 144 -4.05 -5.28 -12.24
N THR A 145 -2.94 -5.48 -11.57
CA THR A 145 -2.35 -4.51 -10.65
C THR A 145 -0.95 -4.13 -11.12
N PRO A 146 -0.59 -2.84 -11.17
CA PRO A 146 0.72 -2.42 -11.65
C PRO A 146 1.86 -3.09 -10.86
N ASP A 147 2.85 -3.66 -11.54
CA ASP A 147 3.96 -4.39 -10.91
C ASP A 147 5.31 -3.69 -11.12
N ALA A 148 5.74 -3.56 -12.38
CA ALA A 148 6.94 -2.82 -12.75
C ALA A 148 6.67 -1.93 -13.97
N ILE A 149 7.51 -0.92 -14.16
CA ILE A 149 7.46 -0.07 -15.36
C ILE A 149 8.69 -0.26 -16.24
N VAL A 150 8.46 -0.16 -17.55
CA VAL A 150 9.50 0.00 -18.56
C VAL A 150 9.37 1.40 -19.15
N LEU A 151 10.46 2.15 -19.05
CA LEU A 151 10.61 3.53 -19.48
C LEU A 151 11.34 3.57 -20.82
N SER A 152 10.88 4.43 -21.74
CA SER A 152 11.49 4.54 -23.07
C SER A 152 12.82 5.28 -23.09
N LYS A 153 13.15 6.04 -22.03
CA LYS A 153 14.38 6.82 -21.91
C LYS A 153 15.07 6.56 -20.56
N PRO A 154 16.39 6.77 -20.46
CA PRO A 154 17.09 6.76 -19.16
C PRO A 154 16.47 7.74 -18.16
N LEU A 155 16.64 7.46 -16.86
CA LEU A 155 16.26 8.40 -15.80
C LEU A 155 17.30 9.52 -15.71
N THR A 156 16.84 10.75 -15.83
CA THR A 156 17.61 11.99 -15.70
C THR A 156 16.74 13.05 -15.00
N PRO A 157 17.31 14.10 -14.39
CA PRO A 157 16.53 15.18 -13.79
C PRO A 157 15.60 15.93 -14.77
N SER A 158 15.92 15.89 -16.06
CA SER A 158 15.15 16.50 -17.16
C SER A 158 14.25 15.51 -17.91
N SER A 159 14.03 14.31 -17.35
CA SER A 159 13.21 13.25 -17.96
C SER A 159 11.73 13.63 -18.05
N ALA A 160 11.34 14.34 -19.10
CA ALA A 160 9.95 14.58 -19.47
C ALA A 160 9.53 13.69 -20.66
N GLY A 161 8.20 13.48 -20.80
CA GLY A 161 7.63 12.75 -21.94
C GLY A 161 8.12 11.30 -22.04
N GLN A 162 8.31 10.64 -20.89
CA GLN A 162 8.59 9.21 -20.80
C GLN A 162 7.38 8.42 -21.33
N THR A 163 7.61 7.49 -22.26
CA THR A 163 6.59 6.48 -22.58
C THR A 163 6.70 5.38 -21.53
N VAL A 164 5.59 5.11 -20.82
CA VAL A 164 5.57 4.17 -19.69
C VAL A 164 4.77 2.93 -20.08
N LYS A 165 5.46 1.80 -20.21
CA LYS A 165 4.81 0.49 -20.32
C LYS A 165 4.74 -0.14 -18.93
N VAL A 166 3.53 -0.48 -18.50
CA VAL A 166 3.28 -1.14 -17.21
C VAL A 166 3.25 -2.65 -17.42
N THR A 167 3.93 -3.38 -16.54
CA THR A 167 3.74 -4.82 -16.34
C THR A 167 2.76 -5.03 -15.19
N TRP A 168 1.99 -6.10 -15.26
CA TRP A 168 0.84 -6.32 -14.38
C TRP A 168 1.01 -7.62 -13.61
N GLY A 169 0.68 -7.57 -12.32
CA GLY A 169 0.53 -8.74 -11.46
C GLY A 169 -0.90 -8.83 -10.90
N ASP A 170 -1.11 -9.76 -9.98
CA ASP A 170 -2.38 -9.92 -9.28
C ASP A 170 -2.48 -8.99 -8.06
N GLY A 171 -3.69 -8.52 -7.77
CA GLY A 171 -4.00 -7.63 -6.65
C GLY A 171 -5.41 -7.03 -6.75
N ASP A 172 -5.59 -5.85 -6.18
CA ASP A 172 -6.86 -5.12 -6.16
C ASP A 172 -6.91 -3.93 -7.16
N GLY A 173 -5.99 -3.91 -8.12
CA GLY A 173 -5.81 -2.82 -9.09
C GLY A 173 -4.91 -1.68 -8.60
N THR A 174 -4.54 -1.65 -7.31
CA THR A 174 -3.59 -0.67 -6.75
C THR A 174 -2.45 -1.35 -5.99
N VAL A 175 -2.75 -2.32 -5.13
CA VAL A 175 -1.80 -3.01 -4.26
C VAL A 175 -1.70 -4.46 -4.72
N LEU A 176 -0.47 -4.92 -4.97
CA LEU A 176 -0.23 -6.31 -5.36
C LEU A 176 -0.53 -7.25 -4.19
N MET A 177 -0.86 -8.50 -4.51
CA MET A 177 -1.19 -9.52 -3.52
C MET A 177 -0.21 -9.62 -2.35
N PRO A 178 1.13 -9.65 -2.54
CA PRO A 178 2.07 -9.72 -1.42
C PRO A 178 1.90 -8.55 -0.43
N GLY A 179 1.58 -7.35 -0.92
CA GLY A 179 1.36 -6.18 -0.08
C GLY A 179 0.05 -6.24 0.70
N LEU A 180 -1.01 -6.82 0.12
CA LEU A 180 -2.32 -6.98 0.75
C LEU A 180 -2.30 -8.05 1.85
N VAL A 181 -1.68 -9.20 1.57
CA VAL A 181 -1.60 -10.32 2.54
C VAL A 181 -0.56 -10.10 3.64
N SER A 182 0.24 -9.03 3.55
CA SER A 182 1.25 -8.67 4.56
C SER A 182 0.66 -8.11 5.87
N CYS A 183 -0.66 -8.09 6.02
CA CYS A 183 -1.34 -7.64 7.23
C CYS A 183 -1.13 -8.54 8.47
N GLY A 184 -0.43 -9.68 8.29
CA GLY A 184 -0.03 -10.60 9.36
C GLY A 184 -0.46 -12.05 9.09
N ASN A 185 0.25 -12.99 9.69
CA ASN A 185 -0.07 -14.42 9.72
C ASN A 185 -0.13 -14.90 11.18
N GLY A 186 -0.83 -16.01 11.43
CA GLY A 186 -0.93 -16.61 12.76
C GLY A 186 -2.20 -16.25 13.54
N ASP A 187 -2.16 -16.49 14.85
CA ASP A 187 -3.33 -16.35 15.71
C ASP A 187 -3.86 -14.92 15.75
N GLY A 188 -5.17 -14.78 15.60
CA GLY A 188 -5.84 -13.48 15.58
C GLY A 188 -5.76 -12.72 14.25
N LYS A 189 -5.09 -13.23 13.20
CA LYS A 189 -5.09 -12.63 11.85
C LYS A 189 -6.10 -13.34 10.95
N ARG A 190 -7.07 -12.60 10.43
CA ARG A 190 -8.18 -13.13 9.61
C ARG A 190 -8.18 -12.45 8.25
N HIS A 191 -7.95 -13.24 7.20
CA HIS A 191 -7.95 -12.78 5.82
C HIS A 191 -9.32 -13.00 5.18
N HIS A 192 -9.81 -11.99 4.47
CA HIS A 192 -11.11 -11.99 3.78
C HIS A 192 -10.88 -11.49 2.35
N PRO A 193 -10.53 -12.38 1.41
CA PRO A 193 -10.33 -12.00 0.01
C PRO A 193 -11.68 -11.82 -0.70
N PHE A 194 -11.77 -10.80 -1.55
CA PHE A 194 -12.92 -10.55 -2.40
C PHE A 194 -12.48 -10.53 -3.87
N VAL A 195 -13.03 -11.44 -4.68
CA VAL A 195 -12.68 -11.56 -6.10
C VAL A 195 -13.26 -10.38 -6.88
N ASN A 196 -12.46 -9.77 -7.76
CA ASN A 196 -12.87 -8.68 -8.65
C ASN A 196 -13.38 -7.42 -7.94
N VAL A 197 -12.96 -7.19 -6.70
CA VAL A 197 -13.24 -5.94 -5.97
C VAL A 197 -12.02 -5.03 -6.05
N SER A 198 -12.19 -3.82 -6.58
CA SER A 198 -11.08 -2.87 -6.71
C SER A 198 -10.69 -2.25 -5.35
N HIS A 199 -9.48 -1.69 -5.29
CA HIS A 199 -8.94 -1.01 -4.11
C HIS A 199 -9.93 0.00 -3.51
N SER A 200 -10.64 0.77 -4.35
CA SER A 200 -11.60 1.77 -3.88
C SER A 200 -13.03 1.22 -3.77
N ASP A 201 -13.41 0.26 -4.63
CA ASP A 201 -14.78 -0.30 -4.61
C ASP A 201 -15.02 -1.25 -3.45
N ILE A 202 -13.97 -1.65 -2.72
CA ILE A 202 -14.11 -2.35 -1.43
C ILE A 202 -15.03 -1.58 -0.46
N LEU A 203 -15.05 -0.24 -0.54
CA LEU A 203 -15.92 0.62 0.27
C LEU A 203 -17.38 0.62 -0.19
N LYS A 204 -17.69 0.10 -1.37
CA LYS A 204 -19.03 0.06 -1.96
C LYS A 204 -19.61 -1.35 -2.00
N SER A 205 -18.78 -2.38 -1.81
CA SER A 205 -19.19 -3.77 -1.88
C SER A 205 -20.08 -4.14 -0.69
N LEU A 206 -21.31 -4.58 -0.99
CA LEU A 206 -22.24 -5.09 0.03
C LEU A 206 -21.71 -6.35 0.71
N ASP A 207 -20.97 -7.20 -0.01
CA ASP A 207 -20.38 -8.42 0.56
C ASP A 207 -19.31 -8.07 1.60
N VAL A 208 -18.46 -7.08 1.30
CA VAL A 208 -17.47 -6.55 2.23
C VAL A 208 -18.17 -6.01 3.48
N TRP A 209 -19.19 -5.16 3.30
CA TRP A 209 -19.93 -4.60 4.42
C TRP A 209 -20.69 -5.65 5.23
N SER A 210 -21.16 -6.73 4.61
CA SER A 210 -21.77 -7.86 5.31
C SER A 210 -20.77 -8.55 6.23
N VAL A 211 -19.52 -8.74 5.77
CA VAL A 211 -18.45 -9.29 6.62
C VAL A 211 -18.12 -8.33 7.77
N VAL A 212 -17.99 -7.03 7.49
CA VAL A 212 -17.72 -6.01 8.52
C VAL A 212 -18.84 -5.99 9.57
N ALA A 213 -20.11 -5.99 9.15
CA ALA A 213 -21.26 -6.06 10.04
C ALA A 213 -21.25 -7.37 10.86
N GLY A 214 -20.90 -8.49 10.25
CA GLY A 214 -20.72 -9.78 10.93
C GLY A 214 -19.66 -9.74 12.03
N ILE A 215 -18.50 -9.11 11.76
CA ILE A 215 -17.42 -8.93 12.75
C ILE A 215 -17.91 -8.12 13.94
N ILE A 216 -18.61 -7.01 13.68
CA ILE A 216 -19.13 -6.11 14.72
C ILE A 216 -20.22 -6.81 15.55
N THR A 217 -21.19 -7.45 14.89
CA THR A 217 -22.38 -8.02 15.55
C THR A 217 -22.07 -9.31 16.32
N THR A 218 -21.28 -10.23 15.73
CA THR A 218 -20.93 -11.51 16.38
C THR A 218 -20.20 -11.25 17.69
N LYS A 219 -19.21 -10.35 17.67
CA LYS A 219 -18.41 -10.02 18.86
C LYS A 219 -19.20 -9.31 19.94
N ALA A 220 -20.16 -8.50 19.54
CA ALA A 220 -20.88 -7.68 20.48
C ALA A 220 -22.08 -8.40 21.11
N LYS A 221 -22.56 -9.48 20.46
CA LYS A 221 -23.35 -10.53 21.12
C LYS A 221 -22.53 -11.32 22.14
N THR A 222 -21.27 -11.67 21.85
CA THR A 222 -20.41 -12.41 22.80
C THR A 222 -19.93 -11.58 23.99
N SER A 223 -19.83 -10.25 23.87
CA SER A 223 -19.42 -9.37 24.99
C SER A 223 -20.58 -8.86 25.84
N GLY A 224 -21.83 -9.23 25.52
CA GLY A 224 -23.03 -8.76 26.23
C GLY A 224 -23.32 -7.26 26.07
N ARG A 225 -22.62 -6.56 25.17
CA ARG A 225 -22.75 -5.10 24.97
C ARG A 225 -23.72 -4.71 23.85
N TRP A 226 -24.23 -5.66 23.07
CA TRP A 226 -25.28 -5.37 22.09
C TRP A 226 -26.65 -5.23 22.73
N ARG A 227 -27.30 -4.10 22.45
CA ARG A 227 -28.74 -3.93 22.58
C ARG A 227 -29.30 -3.84 21.17
N GLU A 228 -30.35 -4.60 20.88
CA GLU A 228 -31.04 -4.47 19.59
C GLU A 228 -31.50 -3.02 19.40
N PRO A 229 -31.43 -2.47 18.16
CA PRO A 229 -32.05 -1.20 17.87
C PRO A 229 -33.57 -1.38 18.04
N VAL A 230 -34.18 -0.54 18.87
CA VAL A 230 -35.64 -0.41 18.99
C VAL A 230 -36.17 0.31 17.75
#